data_AF-A0A4Q5GU28-F1
#
_entry.id   AF-A0A4Q5GU28-F1
#
_cell.length_a   1.000
_cell.length_b   1.000
_cell.length_c   1.000
_cell.angle_alpha   90.00
_cell.angle_beta   90.00
_cell.angle_gamma   90.00
#
_symmetry.space_group_name_H-M   'P 1'
#
loop_
_entity.id
_entity.type
_entity.pdbx_description
1 polymer ?
#
loop_
_entity_poly.entity_id
_entity_poly.type
_entity_poly.pdbx_seq_one_letter_code
_entity_poly.pdbx_strand_id
1 'polypeptide(L)'
;MKKWLIYVLGIITGVILTFAFAFCINLSNNSGIIGLEMFEEPGDYMEYSQFRVFQVVESGCALAHADDSFGAIVFIIPNENQQFYDDQKIVLKNDQCAQHVGTYKYNTKMEIEKTVPAIRIIDGVELPKSNKTVSAKNNSGKTLFDKPGDCVSRKNFEVQEVLESGDAIALEIRETIGGHIFTSDLEVLILAQEGSNFYNKQIVKAPHGKCARQIGNYKYQPYEYGDTKVIPIIAFK
;
A
#
# COMPACT_ATOMS: atom_id res chain seq x y z
N MET A 1 -0.12 -43.55 47.80
CA MET A 1 -0.73 -42.44 47.03
C MET A 1 -1.49 -43.03 45.85
N LYS A 2 -2.80 -42.76 45.72
CA LYS A 2 -3.62 -43.33 44.64
C LYS A 2 -3.06 -42.85 43.30
N LYS A 3 -2.62 -43.78 42.44
CA LYS A 3 -1.98 -43.48 41.13
C LYS A 3 -2.80 -42.48 40.29
N TRP A 4 -4.12 -42.46 40.45
CA TRP A 4 -5.03 -41.51 39.82
C TRP A 4 -4.76 -40.03 40.16
N LEU A 5 -4.32 -39.71 41.39
CA LEU A 5 -3.99 -38.32 41.77
C LEU A 5 -2.83 -37.75 40.94
N ILE A 6 -1.86 -38.60 40.59
CA ILE A 6 -0.70 -38.20 39.79
C ILE A 6 -1.14 -37.91 38.34
N TYR A 7 -2.09 -38.68 37.81
CA TYR A 7 -2.67 -38.44 36.49
C TYR A 7 -3.45 -37.12 36.43
N VAL A 8 -4.28 -36.84 37.44
CA VAL A 8 -5.05 -35.58 37.50
C VAL A 8 -4.12 -34.38 37.62
N LEU A 9 -3.08 -34.48 38.46
CA LEU A 9 -2.09 -33.41 38.61
C LEU A 9 -1.34 -33.15 37.30
N GLY A 10 -0.96 -34.22 36.58
CA GLY A 10 -0.31 -34.12 35.27
C GLY A 10 -1.15 -33.39 34.23
N ILE A 11 -2.46 -33.68 34.16
CA ILE A 11 -3.39 -33.01 33.24
C ILE A 11 -3.49 -31.51 33.58
N ILE A 12 -3.64 -31.17 34.86
CA ILE A 12 -3.75 -29.76 35.30
C ILE A 12 -2.46 -29.01 34.95
N THR A 13 -1.28 -29.59 35.23
CA THR A 13 -0.01 -28.97 34.86
C THR A 13 0.17 -28.81 33.35
N GLY A 14 -0.29 -29.76 32.55
CA GLY A 14 -0.24 -29.68 31.09
C GLY A 14 -1.14 -28.57 30.53
N VAL A 15 -2.34 -28.41 31.09
CA VAL A 15 -3.26 -27.33 30.70
C VAL A 15 -2.67 -25.97 31.07
N ILE A 16 -2.13 -25.81 32.28
CA ILE A 16 -1.48 -24.56 32.72
C ILE A 16 -0.29 -24.23 31.82
N LEU A 17 0.56 -25.23 31.50
CA LEU A 17 1.72 -25.01 30.63
C LEU A 17 1.31 -24.59 29.21
N THR A 18 0.25 -25.18 28.67
CA THR A 18 -0.29 -24.82 27.34
C THR A 18 -0.78 -23.38 27.31
N PHE A 19 -1.55 -22.95 28.33
CA PHE A 19 -2.02 -21.57 28.42
C PHE A 19 -0.87 -20.58 28.65
N ALA A 20 0.12 -20.93 29.48
CA ALA A 20 1.31 -20.11 29.70
C ALA A 20 2.11 -19.94 28.41
N PHE A 21 2.29 -21.02 27.63
CA PHE A 21 3.00 -20.97 26.35
C PHE A 21 2.25 -20.13 25.31
N ALA A 22 0.92 -20.30 25.20
CA ALA A 22 0.09 -19.47 24.32
C ALA A 22 0.13 -17.98 24.71
N PHE A 23 0.13 -17.68 26.02
CA PHE A 23 0.27 -16.31 26.53
C PHE A 23 1.65 -15.72 26.22
N CYS A 24 2.72 -16.49 26.37
CA CYS A 24 4.08 -16.05 25.99
C CYS A 24 4.21 -15.75 24.49
N ILE A 25 3.61 -16.57 23.61
CA ILE A 25 3.58 -16.30 22.17
C ILE A 25 2.81 -15.01 21.87
N ASN A 26 1.66 -14.80 22.52
CA ASN A 26 0.86 -13.59 22.33
C ASN A 26 1.61 -12.32 22.79
N LEU A 27 2.38 -12.41 23.88
CA LEU A 27 3.20 -11.31 24.38
C LEU A 27 4.38 -10.99 23.44
N SER A 28 4.96 -12.00 22.81
CA SER A 28 6.14 -11.85 21.93
C SER A 28 5.82 -11.26 20.56
N ASN A 29 4.57 -11.36 20.09
CA ASN A 29 4.18 -10.91 18.75
C ASN A 29 3.87 -9.41 18.65
N ASN A 30 3.97 -8.66 19.75
CA ASN A 30 3.81 -7.22 19.74
C ASN A 30 5.15 -6.54 19.94
N SER A 31 5.52 -5.67 19.01
CA SER A 31 6.69 -4.78 19.06
C SER A 31 6.67 -3.75 20.22
N GLY A 32 5.72 -3.88 21.15
CA GLY A 32 5.46 -2.94 22.25
C GLY A 32 4.80 -1.63 21.81
N ILE A 33 4.62 -1.41 20.50
CA ILE A 33 4.04 -0.19 19.93
C ILE A 33 2.55 -0.43 19.68
N ILE A 34 1.71 0.31 20.40
CA ILE A 34 0.25 0.21 20.26
C ILE A 34 -0.14 0.61 18.82
N GLY A 35 -0.89 -0.27 18.16
CA GLY A 35 -1.36 -0.07 16.79
C GLY A 35 -0.40 -0.57 15.70
N LEU A 36 0.82 -1.00 16.04
CA LEU A 36 1.76 -1.60 15.10
C LEU A 36 1.56 -3.12 15.04
N GLU A 37 1.31 -3.63 13.84
CA GLU A 37 1.22 -5.06 13.53
C GLU A 37 2.31 -5.42 12.53
N MET A 38 3.30 -6.21 12.97
CA MET A 38 4.43 -6.64 12.14
C MET A 38 4.08 -7.91 11.36
N PHE A 39 4.60 -8.05 10.15
CA PHE A 39 4.52 -9.31 9.41
C PHE A 39 5.49 -10.36 9.98
N GLU A 40 5.17 -11.64 9.79
CA GLU A 40 6.09 -12.75 10.14
C GLU A 40 7.35 -12.72 9.26
N GLU A 41 7.18 -12.43 7.98
CA GLU A 41 8.26 -12.19 7.02
C GLU A 41 8.11 -10.78 6.43
N PRO A 42 9.21 -10.02 6.24
CA PRO A 42 9.13 -8.70 5.64
C PRO A 42 8.58 -8.80 4.21
N GLY A 43 7.66 -7.90 3.88
CA GLY A 43 7.05 -7.79 2.57
C GLY A 43 7.95 -7.08 1.55
N ASP A 44 7.33 -6.70 0.44
CA ASP A 44 8.02 -6.10 -0.71
C ASP A 44 8.66 -4.74 -0.39
N TYR A 45 9.58 -4.34 -1.28
CA TYR A 45 10.18 -3.01 -1.26
C TYR A 45 9.24 -1.98 -1.87
N MET A 46 9.09 -0.85 -1.18
CA MET A 46 8.35 0.32 -1.64
C MET A 46 9.29 1.25 -2.42
N GLU A 47 8.87 1.65 -3.61
CA GLU A 47 9.61 2.55 -4.49
C GLU A 47 9.45 4.02 -4.08
N TYR A 48 9.83 4.35 -2.84
CA TYR A 48 9.89 5.72 -2.36
C TYR A 48 11.32 6.25 -2.41
N SER A 49 11.48 7.50 -2.81
CA SER A 49 12.80 8.15 -2.88
C SER A 49 13.09 9.04 -1.67
N GLN A 50 12.05 9.56 -1.02
CA GLN A 50 12.18 10.47 0.11
C GLN A 50 10.97 10.40 1.04
N PHE A 51 11.16 10.84 2.27
CA PHE A 51 10.13 10.96 3.29
C PHE A 51 10.24 12.31 3.97
N ARG A 52 9.09 12.92 4.27
CA ARG A 52 9.00 14.09 5.14
C ARG A 52 8.22 13.73 6.38
N VAL A 53 8.92 13.64 7.51
CA VAL A 53 8.33 13.37 8.82
C VAL A 53 7.39 14.53 9.17
N PHE A 54 6.15 14.22 9.53
CA PHE A 54 5.22 15.22 10.03
C PHE A 54 4.85 15.01 11.49
N GLN A 55 5.12 13.82 12.04
CA GLN A 55 4.88 13.53 13.45
C GLN A 55 5.77 12.37 13.92
N VAL A 56 6.59 12.61 14.93
CA VAL A 56 7.25 11.56 15.72
C VAL A 56 6.34 11.13 16.87
N VAL A 57 6.18 9.82 17.07
CA VAL A 57 5.39 9.25 18.16
C VAL A 57 6.27 8.87 19.35
N GLU A 58 5.67 8.60 20.51
CA GLU A 58 6.38 8.34 21.77
C GLU A 58 7.38 7.17 21.70
N SER A 59 7.14 6.20 20.82
CA SER A 59 8.07 5.08 20.58
C SER A 59 9.35 5.45 19.80
N GLY A 60 9.49 6.72 19.39
CA GLY A 60 10.58 7.18 18.52
C GLY A 60 10.39 6.85 17.05
N CYS A 61 9.27 6.21 16.67
CA CYS A 61 8.86 6.02 15.29
C CYS A 61 8.27 7.29 14.68
N ALA A 62 8.17 7.36 13.35
CA ALA A 62 7.72 8.56 12.66
C ALA A 62 6.61 8.27 11.66
N LEU A 63 5.56 9.10 11.66
CA LEU A 63 4.66 9.23 10.54
C LEU A 63 5.24 10.23 9.54
N ALA A 64 5.30 9.83 8.27
CA ALA A 64 5.92 10.63 7.22
C ALA A 64 5.14 10.58 5.91
N HIS A 65 5.18 11.69 5.17
CA HIS A 65 4.74 11.75 3.78
C HIS A 65 5.84 11.18 2.88
N ALA A 66 5.52 10.21 2.04
CA ALA A 66 6.43 9.72 1.02
C ALA A 66 6.41 10.61 -0.24
N ASP A 67 7.58 10.87 -0.81
CA ASP A 67 7.79 11.59 -2.09
C ASP A 67 7.10 12.96 -2.20
N ASP A 68 7.01 13.68 -1.08
CA ASP A 68 6.30 14.97 -0.97
C ASP A 68 4.81 14.89 -1.38
N SER A 69 4.24 13.68 -1.39
CA SER A 69 2.82 13.42 -1.62
C SER A 69 2.03 13.52 -0.32
N PHE A 70 1.03 14.41 -0.29
CA PHE A 70 0.09 14.51 0.85
C PHE A 70 -0.76 13.24 1.04
N GLY A 71 -0.82 12.33 0.06
CA GLY A 71 -1.67 11.13 0.10
C GLY A 71 -0.98 9.85 0.58
N ALA A 72 0.36 9.75 0.46
CA ALA A 72 1.12 8.56 0.83
C ALA A 72 1.76 8.76 2.21
N ILE A 73 1.15 8.19 3.25
CA ILE A 73 1.66 8.23 4.62
C ILE A 73 2.24 6.87 4.96
N VAL A 74 3.44 6.86 5.52
CA VAL A 74 4.12 5.67 6.03
C VAL A 74 4.43 5.84 7.51
N PHE A 75 4.53 4.73 8.23
CA PHE A 75 5.05 4.67 9.59
C PHE A 75 6.48 4.10 9.57
N ILE A 76 7.46 4.97 9.79
CA ILE A 76 8.88 4.62 9.72
C ILE A 76 9.34 4.13 11.08
N ILE A 77 9.82 2.88 11.11
CA ILE A 77 10.48 2.28 12.26
C ILE A 77 11.97 2.65 12.20
N PRO A 78 12.54 3.26 13.25
CA PRO A 78 13.95 3.67 13.24
C PRO A 78 14.86 2.44 13.25
N ASN A 79 15.98 2.54 12.55
CA ASN A 79 17.10 1.60 12.72
C ASN A 79 17.84 1.88 14.03
N GLU A 80 18.76 0.97 14.41
CA GLU A 80 19.60 1.15 15.59
C GLU A 80 20.33 2.52 15.54
N ASN A 81 20.18 3.31 16.60
CA ASN A 81 20.72 4.67 16.76
C ASN A 81 20.13 5.75 15.83
N GLN A 82 19.07 5.45 15.07
CA GLN A 82 18.34 6.46 14.30
C GLN A 82 17.29 7.16 15.17
N GLN A 83 17.25 8.49 15.11
CA GLN A 83 16.22 9.29 15.74
C GLN A 83 15.57 10.19 14.71
N PHE A 84 14.27 10.36 14.84
CA PHE A 84 13.50 11.25 13.99
C PHE A 84 13.12 12.53 14.73
N TYR A 85 12.87 13.60 13.96
CA TYR A 85 12.26 14.83 14.45
C TYR A 85 11.20 15.31 13.45
N ASP A 86 10.24 16.11 13.94
CA ASP A 86 9.19 16.66 13.09
C ASP A 86 9.77 17.55 11.98
N ASP A 87 9.16 17.52 10.80
CA ASP A 87 9.63 18.17 9.56
C ASP A 87 10.97 17.65 9.01
N GLN A 88 11.54 16.59 9.57
CA GLN A 88 12.75 15.98 9.02
C GLN A 88 12.50 15.46 7.60
N LYS A 89 13.35 15.91 6.67
CA LYS A 89 13.44 15.35 5.33
C LYS A 89 14.47 14.23 5.30
N ILE A 90 14.02 13.03 4.94
CA ILE A 90 14.84 11.84 4.75
C ILE A 90 14.89 11.58 3.24
N VAL A 91 16.08 11.53 2.66
CA VAL A 91 16.26 11.19 1.24
C VAL A 91 16.99 9.87 1.20
N LEU A 92 16.39 8.86 0.54
CA LEU A 92 17.02 7.56 0.38
C LEU A 92 18.17 7.67 -0.62
N LYS A 93 19.29 7.02 -0.30
CA LYS A 93 20.40 6.83 -1.24
C LYS A 93 20.07 5.71 -2.22
N ASN A 94 20.85 5.63 -3.31
CA ASN A 94 20.65 4.62 -4.37
C ASN A 94 20.77 3.16 -3.88
N ASP A 95 21.42 2.94 -2.73
CA ASP A 95 21.63 1.66 -2.06
C ASP A 95 20.67 1.43 -0.89
N GLN A 96 19.68 2.33 -0.72
CA GLN A 96 18.68 2.26 0.33
C GLN A 96 17.29 2.03 -0.26
N CYS A 97 16.48 1.23 0.43
CA CYS A 97 15.08 1.03 0.08
C CYS A 97 14.18 1.01 1.31
N ALA A 98 12.91 1.33 1.10
CA ALA A 98 11.88 1.20 2.13
C ALA A 98 11.26 -0.19 2.07
N GLN A 99 11.54 -1.04 3.03
CA GLN A 99 10.97 -2.38 3.13
C GLN A 99 9.65 -2.32 3.90
N HIS A 100 8.59 -2.91 3.36
CA HIS A 100 7.30 -3.05 4.03
C HIS A 100 7.38 -4.15 5.10
N VAL A 101 7.18 -3.81 6.37
CA VAL A 101 7.38 -4.76 7.48
C VAL A 101 6.13 -4.95 8.34
N GLY A 102 5.03 -4.27 8.02
CA GLY A 102 3.80 -4.37 8.79
C GLY A 102 2.81 -3.24 8.48
N THR A 103 1.83 -3.07 9.35
CA THR A 103 0.88 -1.95 9.29
C THR A 103 0.80 -1.22 10.63
N TYR A 104 0.47 0.07 10.59
CA TYR A 104 0.30 0.89 11.77
C TYR A 104 -1.06 1.58 11.76
N LYS A 105 -1.81 1.42 12.85
CA LYS A 105 -3.11 2.04 13.09
C LYS A 105 -2.96 3.23 14.04
N TYR A 106 -3.55 4.36 13.66
CA TYR A 106 -3.58 5.56 14.49
C TYR A 106 -4.89 6.33 14.34
N ASN A 107 -5.24 7.08 15.38
CA ASN A 107 -6.38 7.99 15.34
C ASN A 107 -5.90 9.40 15.02
N THR A 108 -6.58 10.04 14.07
CA THR A 108 -6.40 11.47 13.82
C THR A 108 -7.08 12.29 14.92
N LYS A 109 -6.79 13.60 14.98
CA LYS A 109 -7.46 14.53 15.91
C LYS A 109 -8.99 14.58 15.78
N MET A 110 -9.54 14.08 14.67
CA MET A 110 -10.98 13.99 14.42
C MET A 110 -11.55 12.60 14.78
N GLU A 111 -10.81 11.79 15.54
CA GLU A 111 -11.18 10.41 15.92
C GLU A 111 -11.42 9.46 14.74
N ILE A 112 -10.91 9.82 13.56
CA ILE A 112 -10.92 8.94 12.40
C ILE A 112 -9.70 8.03 12.51
N GLU A 113 -9.95 6.73 12.63
CA GLU A 113 -8.93 5.69 12.56
C GLU A 113 -8.36 5.62 11.14
N LYS A 114 -7.03 5.51 11.07
CA LYS A 114 -6.26 5.37 9.84
C LYS A 114 -5.30 4.20 9.99
N THR A 115 -5.14 3.44 8.91
CA THR A 115 -4.14 2.39 8.80
C THR A 115 -3.16 2.79 7.71
N VAL A 116 -1.87 2.72 8.01
CA VAL A 116 -0.77 3.05 7.09
C VAL A 116 0.25 1.93 7.07
N PRO A 117 1.02 1.76 5.99
CA PRO A 117 2.12 0.80 5.97
C PRO A 117 3.20 1.17 6.97
N ALA A 118 3.73 0.17 7.67
CA ALA A 118 4.92 0.29 8.51
C ALA A 118 6.15 -0.15 7.71
N ILE A 119 7.19 0.67 7.71
CA ILE A 119 8.40 0.45 6.90
C ILE A 119 9.68 0.50 7.74
N ARG A 120 10.71 -0.16 7.24
CA ARG A 120 12.11 0.06 7.64
C ARG A 120 12.92 0.52 6.44
N ILE A 121 13.85 1.44 6.66
CA ILE A 121 14.82 1.82 5.64
C ILE A 121 15.99 0.86 5.78
N ILE A 122 16.30 0.08 4.76
CA ILE A 122 17.42 -0.87 4.81
C ILE A 122 18.53 -0.47 3.83
N ASP A 123 19.77 -0.73 4.24
CA ASP A 123 20.96 -0.50 3.43
C ASP A 123 21.37 -1.78 2.69
N GLY A 124 21.98 -1.64 1.50
CA GLY A 124 22.70 -2.73 0.85
C GLY A 124 21.85 -3.65 -0.04
N VAL A 125 20.66 -3.21 -0.47
CA VAL A 125 19.93 -3.89 -1.53
C VAL A 125 20.41 -3.32 -2.87
N GLU A 126 21.22 -4.07 -3.61
CA GLU A 126 21.18 -3.94 -5.06
C GLU A 126 19.74 -4.22 -5.45
N LEU A 127 18.99 -3.18 -5.87
CA LEU A 127 17.68 -3.36 -6.48
C LEU A 127 17.81 -4.55 -7.42
N PRO A 128 17.04 -5.63 -7.26
CA PRO A 128 17.10 -6.72 -8.22
C PRO A 128 16.86 -6.06 -9.57
N LYS A 129 17.89 -6.08 -10.44
CA LYS A 129 17.72 -5.79 -11.86
C LYS A 129 16.56 -6.67 -12.27
N SER A 130 15.43 -6.03 -12.54
CA SER A 130 14.18 -6.62 -13.00
C SER A 130 14.43 -7.98 -13.67
N ASN A 131 14.40 -9.05 -12.89
CA ASN A 131 14.39 -10.39 -13.44
C ASN A 131 12.91 -10.70 -13.64
N LYS A 132 12.43 -10.07 -14.72
CA LYS A 132 11.27 -10.44 -15.50
C LYS A 132 11.05 -11.94 -15.45
N THR A 133 10.10 -12.32 -14.63
CA THR A 133 9.16 -13.36 -15.03
C THR A 133 7.78 -12.81 -14.71
N VAL A 134 7.29 -11.92 -15.58
CA VAL A 134 5.85 -11.66 -15.66
C VAL A 134 5.24 -12.97 -16.13
N SER A 135 4.87 -13.81 -15.17
CA SER A 135 4.02 -14.95 -15.41
C SER A 135 2.71 -14.41 -15.94
N ALA A 136 2.49 -14.65 -17.23
CA ALA A 136 1.23 -14.41 -17.91
C ALA A 136 0.05 -14.93 -17.07
N LYS A 137 -1.03 -14.11 -16.98
CA LYS A 137 -2.43 -14.37 -16.57
C LYS A 137 -2.85 -13.24 -15.61
N ASN A 138 -3.68 -12.26 -16.00
CA ASN A 138 -5.08 -12.42 -16.37
C ASN A 138 -5.54 -11.32 -17.35
N ASN A 139 -5.72 -11.65 -18.63
CA ASN A 139 -6.39 -10.77 -19.61
C ASN A 139 -7.92 -10.86 -19.54
N SER A 140 -8.48 -11.27 -18.40
CA SER A 140 -9.92 -11.43 -18.26
C SER A 140 -10.60 -10.06 -18.31
N GLY A 141 -11.50 -9.86 -19.26
CA GLY A 141 -12.34 -8.66 -19.37
C GLY A 141 -11.75 -7.49 -20.18
N LYS A 142 -10.52 -7.55 -20.68
CA LYS A 142 -9.91 -6.45 -21.49
C LYS A 142 -10.12 -6.69 -22.99
N THR A 143 -10.65 -5.69 -23.69
CA THR A 143 -10.78 -5.68 -25.17
C THR A 143 -10.10 -4.43 -25.71
N LEU A 144 -8.96 -4.57 -26.39
CA LEU A 144 -8.23 -3.45 -26.99
C LEU A 144 -8.69 -3.17 -28.42
N PHE A 145 -8.61 -1.91 -28.83
CA PHE A 145 -8.93 -1.45 -30.18
C PHE A 145 -7.67 -1.40 -31.06
N ASP A 146 -7.83 -1.65 -32.36
CA ASP A 146 -6.74 -1.54 -33.34
C ASP A 146 -6.21 -0.11 -33.46
N LYS A 147 -7.08 0.88 -33.25
CA LYS A 147 -6.76 2.31 -33.28
C LYS A 147 -7.33 3.01 -32.05
N PRO A 148 -6.59 3.95 -31.45
CA PRO A 148 -7.12 4.79 -30.39
C PRO A 148 -8.36 5.55 -30.87
N GLY A 149 -9.40 5.55 -30.04
CA GLY A 149 -10.61 6.32 -30.25
C GLY A 149 -10.42 7.81 -29.93
N ASP A 150 -11.55 8.45 -29.64
CA ASP A 150 -11.62 9.86 -29.33
C ASP A 150 -10.98 10.22 -27.99
N CYS A 151 -10.73 11.51 -27.85
CA CYS A 151 -10.23 12.10 -26.63
C CYS A 151 -11.32 12.06 -25.55
N VAL A 152 -11.12 11.27 -24.50
CA VAL A 152 -12.08 11.08 -23.40
C VAL A 152 -11.90 12.18 -22.35
N SER A 153 -10.65 12.56 -22.05
CA SER A 153 -10.35 13.65 -21.14
C SER A 153 -8.94 14.22 -21.34
N ARG A 154 -8.75 15.47 -20.93
CA ARG A 154 -7.45 16.16 -20.82
C ARG A 154 -7.02 16.37 -19.37
N LYS A 155 -7.82 15.90 -18.40
CA LYS A 155 -7.57 16.09 -16.98
C LYS A 155 -6.71 14.97 -16.41
N ASN A 156 -6.27 15.18 -15.18
CA ASN A 156 -5.55 14.18 -14.41
C ASN A 156 -6.53 13.14 -13.86
N PHE A 157 -6.00 12.00 -13.43
CA PHE A 157 -6.78 10.92 -12.85
C PHE A 157 -6.23 10.57 -11.47
N GLU A 158 -7.11 10.21 -10.54
CA GLU A 158 -6.75 9.66 -9.24
C GLU A 158 -7.02 8.15 -9.25
N VAL A 159 -5.98 7.35 -9.03
CA VAL A 159 -6.09 5.90 -8.88
C VAL A 159 -6.95 5.58 -7.67
N GLN A 160 -8.01 4.80 -7.86
CA GLN A 160 -8.87 4.33 -6.78
C GLN A 160 -8.42 2.96 -6.29
N GLU A 161 -8.03 2.10 -7.23
CA GLU A 161 -7.68 0.72 -6.97
C GLU A 161 -6.62 0.24 -7.96
N VAL A 162 -5.64 -0.52 -7.46
CA VAL A 162 -4.67 -1.24 -8.28
C VAL A 162 -5.06 -2.71 -8.30
N LEU A 163 -5.26 -3.25 -9.50
CA LEU A 163 -5.62 -4.64 -9.70
C LEU A 163 -4.41 -5.55 -9.47
N GLU A 164 -4.65 -6.84 -9.23
CA GLU A 164 -3.58 -7.85 -9.14
C GLU A 164 -2.68 -7.89 -10.38
N SER A 165 -3.19 -7.47 -11.54
CA SER A 165 -2.40 -7.37 -12.77
C SER A 165 -1.41 -6.18 -12.79
N GLY A 166 -1.45 -5.30 -11.81
CA GLY A 166 -0.72 -4.04 -11.76
C GLY A 166 -1.42 -2.87 -12.45
N ASP A 167 -2.41 -3.12 -13.33
CA ASP A 167 -3.25 -2.08 -13.92
C ASP A 167 -4.09 -1.33 -12.86
N ALA A 168 -4.43 -0.07 -13.13
CA ALA A 168 -5.14 0.79 -12.19
C ALA A 168 -6.54 1.18 -12.68
N ILE A 169 -7.54 1.07 -11.80
CA ILE A 169 -8.82 1.75 -11.94
C ILE A 169 -8.65 3.16 -11.38
N ALA A 170 -9.00 4.17 -12.17
CA ALA A 170 -8.82 5.57 -11.80
C ALA A 170 -10.05 6.41 -12.14
N LEU A 171 -10.28 7.47 -11.37
CA LEU A 171 -11.32 8.47 -11.63
C LEU A 171 -10.71 9.77 -12.13
N GLU A 172 -11.33 10.39 -13.11
CA GLU A 172 -10.92 11.72 -13.57
C GLU A 172 -11.07 12.75 -12.44
N ILE A 173 -10.04 13.57 -12.23
CA ILE A 173 -10.09 14.68 -11.30
C ILE A 173 -10.83 15.83 -11.97
N ARG A 174 -12.00 16.17 -11.44
CA ARG A 174 -12.80 17.31 -11.89
C ARG A 174 -12.11 18.62 -11.55
N GLU A 175 -11.81 18.81 -10.27
CA GLU A 175 -11.21 20.01 -9.68
C GLU A 175 -10.44 19.67 -8.40
N THR A 176 -9.55 20.58 -7.99
CA THR A 176 -8.86 20.51 -6.70
C THR A 176 -9.07 21.83 -5.97
N ILE A 177 -9.80 21.80 -4.84
CA ILE A 177 -10.15 23.00 -4.07
C ILE A 177 -9.63 22.82 -2.65
N GLY A 178 -8.80 23.75 -2.17
CA GLY A 178 -8.29 23.73 -0.80
C GLY A 178 -7.50 22.46 -0.43
N GLY A 179 -6.86 21.80 -1.41
CA GLY A 179 -6.15 20.54 -1.21
C GLY A 179 -7.03 19.29 -1.27
N HIS A 180 -8.34 19.42 -1.43
CA HIS A 180 -9.25 18.29 -1.64
C HIS A 180 -9.42 17.98 -3.13
N ILE A 181 -9.33 16.70 -3.47
CA ILE A 181 -9.54 16.19 -4.84
C ILE A 181 -11.02 15.88 -5.00
N PHE A 182 -11.65 16.49 -6.00
CA PHE A 182 -13.01 16.18 -6.42
C PHE A 182 -12.94 15.42 -7.74
N THR A 183 -13.36 14.17 -7.73
CA THR A 183 -13.42 13.31 -8.91
C THR A 183 -14.72 13.51 -9.67
N SER A 184 -14.73 13.15 -10.96
CA SER A 184 -15.94 13.02 -11.77
C SER A 184 -16.37 11.56 -11.83
N ASP A 185 -17.50 11.31 -12.49
CA ASP A 185 -18.02 9.95 -12.70
C ASP A 185 -17.25 9.18 -13.79
N LEU A 186 -16.25 9.81 -14.43
CA LEU A 186 -15.43 9.17 -15.46
C LEU A 186 -14.40 8.23 -14.81
N GLU A 187 -14.78 6.97 -14.70
CA GLU A 187 -13.91 5.86 -14.30
C GLU A 187 -13.25 5.22 -15.51
N VAL A 188 -11.95 4.92 -15.40
CA VAL A 188 -11.12 4.41 -16.49
C VAL A 188 -10.17 3.32 -15.98
N LEU A 189 -9.75 2.43 -16.87
CA LEU A 189 -8.61 1.55 -16.64
C LEU A 189 -7.35 2.15 -17.27
N ILE A 190 -6.29 2.26 -16.49
CA ILE A 190 -4.95 2.67 -16.95
C ILE A 190 -4.05 1.43 -16.89
N LEU A 191 -3.51 1.05 -18.05
CA LEU A 191 -2.62 -0.11 -18.14
C LEU A 191 -1.25 0.21 -17.54
N ALA A 192 -0.71 -0.72 -16.76
CA ALA A 192 0.65 -0.64 -16.29
C ALA A 192 1.61 -0.71 -17.50
N GLN A 193 2.50 0.27 -17.59
CA GLN A 193 3.61 0.27 -18.53
C GLN A 193 4.86 -0.30 -17.84
N GLU A 194 5.83 -0.72 -18.64
CA GLU A 194 7.07 -1.29 -18.14
C GLU A 194 7.81 -0.27 -17.25
N GLY A 195 7.88 -0.57 -15.94
CA GLY A 195 8.46 0.31 -14.92
C GLY A 195 7.51 1.31 -14.28
N SER A 196 6.19 1.26 -14.54
CA SER A 196 5.19 2.04 -13.81
C SER A 196 4.52 1.19 -12.74
N ASN A 197 4.67 1.57 -11.47
CA ASN A 197 3.91 0.98 -10.37
C ASN A 197 2.80 1.93 -9.95
N PHE A 198 1.54 1.48 -10.09
CA PHE A 198 0.42 2.24 -9.59
C PHE A 198 0.22 1.98 -8.08
N TYR A 199 -0.32 2.96 -7.36
CA TYR A 199 -0.77 2.79 -5.98
C TYR A 199 -2.05 3.59 -5.73
N ASN A 200 -2.82 3.19 -4.71
CA ASN A 200 -4.10 3.83 -4.39
C ASN A 200 -3.90 5.31 -4.06
N LYS A 201 -4.78 6.17 -4.59
CA LYS A 201 -4.76 7.63 -4.52
C LYS A 201 -3.60 8.31 -5.25
N GLN A 202 -2.88 7.58 -6.10
CA GLN A 202 -1.89 8.19 -6.98
C GLN A 202 -2.57 9.11 -7.99
N ILE A 203 -1.99 10.29 -8.22
CA ILE A 203 -2.42 11.17 -9.30
C ILE A 203 -1.63 10.85 -10.56
N VAL A 204 -2.32 10.31 -11.57
CA VAL A 204 -1.79 10.13 -12.92
C VAL A 204 -2.01 11.43 -13.70
N LYS A 205 -0.91 12.14 -13.96
CA LYS A 205 -0.94 13.43 -14.65
C LYS A 205 -1.09 13.24 -16.16
N ALA A 206 -2.03 13.97 -16.77
CA ALA A 206 -2.10 14.05 -18.21
C ALA A 206 -0.90 14.83 -18.76
N PRO A 207 -0.08 14.26 -19.66
CA PRO A 207 1.04 14.98 -20.25
C PRO A 207 0.57 16.19 -21.04
N HIS A 208 1.33 17.29 -20.98
CA HIS A 208 0.97 18.53 -21.68
C HIS A 208 0.84 18.29 -23.20
N GLY A 209 -0.26 18.76 -23.79
CA GLY A 209 -0.55 18.60 -25.22
C GLY A 209 -1.03 17.21 -25.64
N LYS A 210 -1.06 16.22 -24.74
CA LYS A 210 -1.69 14.91 -24.96
C LYS A 210 -3.08 14.87 -24.34
N CYS A 211 -3.83 13.84 -24.68
CA CYS A 211 -5.05 13.55 -23.95
C CYS A 211 -5.28 12.06 -23.74
N ALA A 212 -6.09 11.72 -22.73
CA ALA A 212 -6.53 10.36 -22.48
C ALA A 212 -7.45 9.93 -23.61
N ARG A 213 -6.96 9.06 -24.48
CA ARG A 213 -7.76 8.44 -25.55
C ARG A 213 -8.16 7.04 -25.14
N GLN A 214 -9.39 6.68 -25.47
CA GLN A 214 -9.85 5.32 -25.28
C GLN A 214 -9.11 4.39 -26.25
N ILE A 215 -8.48 3.34 -25.71
CA ILE A 215 -7.78 2.30 -26.47
C ILE A 215 -8.41 0.93 -26.29
N GLY A 216 -9.51 0.84 -25.53
CA GLY A 216 -10.22 -0.40 -25.30
C GLY A 216 -11.36 -0.27 -24.30
N ASN A 217 -11.92 -1.41 -23.93
CA ASN A 217 -12.93 -1.57 -22.89
C ASN A 217 -12.45 -2.60 -21.86
N TYR A 218 -12.72 -2.33 -20.60
CA TYR A 218 -12.50 -3.25 -19.50
C TYR A 218 -13.84 -3.57 -18.85
N LYS A 219 -14.16 -4.87 -18.81
CA LYS A 219 -15.38 -5.41 -18.21
C LYS A 219 -15.01 -6.13 -16.92
N TYR A 220 -15.58 -5.68 -15.80
CA TYR A 220 -15.31 -6.24 -14.48
C TYR A 220 -16.55 -6.22 -13.58
N GLN A 221 -16.55 -7.05 -12.54
CA GLN A 221 -17.64 -7.13 -11.59
C GLN A 221 -17.13 -6.64 -10.22
N PRO A 222 -17.50 -5.42 -9.80
CA PRO A 222 -16.94 -4.81 -8.58
C PRO A 222 -17.39 -5.51 -7.29
N TYR A 223 -18.49 -6.26 -7.32
CA TYR A 223 -19.04 -6.97 -6.16
C TYR A 223 -19.42 -8.40 -6.52
N GLU A 224 -19.27 -9.33 -5.59
CA GLU A 224 -19.54 -10.76 -5.78
C GLU A 224 -20.99 -11.04 -6.27
N TYR A 225 -21.94 -10.17 -5.93
CA TYR A 225 -23.34 -10.22 -6.36
C TYR A 225 -23.79 -8.97 -7.16
N GLY A 226 -22.84 -8.19 -7.71
CA GLY A 226 -23.11 -6.96 -8.44
C GLY A 226 -23.22 -7.12 -9.96
N ASP A 227 -23.79 -6.11 -10.61
CA ASP A 227 -23.82 -6.03 -12.07
C ASP A 227 -22.42 -5.87 -12.65
N THR A 228 -22.20 -6.43 -13.85
CA THR A 228 -20.93 -6.23 -14.54
C THR A 228 -20.82 -4.80 -15.07
N LYS A 229 -19.78 -4.09 -14.66
CA LYS A 229 -19.45 -2.73 -15.13
C LYS A 229 -18.51 -2.80 -16.33
N VAL A 230 -18.65 -1.84 -17.25
CA VAL A 230 -17.75 -1.67 -18.40
C VAL A 230 -17.20 -0.26 -18.38
N ILE A 231 -15.87 -0.13 -18.36
CA ILE A 231 -15.16 1.15 -18.36
C ILE A 231 -14.16 1.24 -19.51
N PRO A 232 -13.84 2.45 -20.00
CA PRO A 232 -12.82 2.63 -21.02
C PRO A 232 -11.42 2.31 -20.49
N ILE A 233 -10.62 1.64 -21.32
CA ILE A 233 -9.16 1.57 -21.15
C ILE A 233 -8.57 2.79 -21.82
N ILE A 234 -7.71 3.56 -21.14
CA ILE A 234 -7.13 4.79 -21.69
C ILE A 234 -5.62 4.71 -21.87
N ALA A 235 -5.12 5.49 -22.82
CA ALA A 235 -3.70 5.85 -22.93
C ALA A 235 -3.54 7.32 -23.31
N PHE A 236 -2.51 7.97 -22.79
CA PHE A 236 -2.18 9.35 -23.16
C PHE A 236 -1.46 9.38 -24.51
N LYS A 237 -2.12 9.93 -25.52
CA LYS A 237 -1.59 10.08 -26.88
C LYS A 237 -1.70 11.51 -27.37
#